data_AF-A0A0S7YC68-F1
#
_entry.id   AF-A0A0S7YC68-F1
#
_cell.length_a   1.000
_cell.length_b   1.000
_cell.length_c   1.000
_cell.angle_alpha   90.00
_cell.angle_beta   90.00
_cell.angle_gamma   90.00
#
_symmetry.space_group_name_H-M   'P 1'
#
loop_
_entity.id
_entity.type
_entity.pdbx_description
1 polymer ?
#
loop_
_entity_poly.entity_id
_entity_poly.type
_entity_poly.pdbx_seq_one_letter_code
_entity_poly.pdbx_strand_id
1 'polypeptide(L)'
;MSKSAKITLAQLKKMAGPEVERLLAEVTEAINEAPAGAVIAGSEEPVRDAMERFRKRVFELGLQLRTDAAKAAFPPSGRRDGPASAVQGG
;
A
#
# COMPACT_ATOMS: atom_id res chain seq x y z
N MET A 1 0.91 -4.05 -25.86
CA MET A 1 1.42 -3.68 -24.52
C MET A 1 0.24 -3.51 -23.57
N SER A 2 0.14 -4.31 -22.51
CA SER A 2 -0.99 -4.22 -21.57
C SER A 2 -0.94 -2.90 -20.80
N LYS A 3 -2.07 -2.18 -20.75
CA LYS A 3 -2.22 -0.92 -20.02
C LYS A 3 -1.98 -1.22 -18.54
N SER A 4 -0.84 -0.79 -17.98
CA SER A 4 -0.55 -0.98 -16.56
C SER A 4 -1.64 -0.34 -15.71
N ALA A 5 -2.23 -1.10 -14.79
CA ALA A 5 -3.21 -0.60 -13.85
C ALA A 5 -2.62 0.57 -13.06
N LYS A 6 -3.32 1.71 -13.10
CA LYS A 6 -2.96 2.95 -12.40
C LYS A 6 -3.72 3.01 -11.09
N ILE A 7 -3.08 3.58 -10.08
CA ILE A 7 -3.70 3.86 -8.77
C ILE A 7 -3.86 5.37 -8.63
N THR A 8 -4.81 5.79 -7.80
CA THR A 8 -5.06 7.21 -7.52
C THR A 8 -4.40 7.66 -6.22
N LEU A 9 -4.14 8.96 -6.09
CA LEU A 9 -3.69 9.56 -4.83
C LEU A 9 -4.66 9.25 -3.68
N ALA A 10 -5.96 9.32 -3.93
CA ALA A 10 -6.99 9.07 -2.91
C ALA A 10 -6.90 7.64 -2.36
N GLN A 11 -6.68 6.64 -3.22
CA GLN A 11 -6.50 5.24 -2.79
C GLN A 11 -5.24 5.07 -1.94
N LEU A 12 -4.11 5.63 -2.37
CA LEU A 12 -2.86 5.53 -1.63
C LEU A 12 -2.95 6.28 -0.29
N LYS A 13 -3.51 7.49 -0.26
CA LYS A 13 -3.75 8.26 0.97
C LYS A 13 -4.61 7.49 1.96
N LYS A 14 -5.68 6.83 1.49
CA LYS A 14 -6.55 6.03 2.37
C LYS A 14 -5.79 4.89 3.04
N MET A 15 -4.93 4.19 2.32
CA MET A 15 -4.16 3.07 2.87
C MET A 15 -2.96 3.51 3.71
N ALA A 16 -2.28 4.58 3.31
CA ALA A 16 -1.09 5.09 3.99
C ALA A 16 -1.41 5.94 5.22
N GLY A 17 -2.66 6.36 5.43
CA GLY A 17 -3.07 7.20 6.56
C GLY A 17 -2.53 6.72 7.92
N PRO A 18 -2.77 5.46 8.33
CA PRO A 18 -2.23 4.93 9.58
C PRO A 18 -0.69 4.96 9.66
N GLU A 19 0.00 4.78 8.52
CA GLU A 19 1.47 4.83 8.47
C GLU A 19 1.99 6.27 8.58
N VAL A 20 1.22 7.26 8.11
CA VAL A 20 1.52 8.70 8.33
C VAL A 20 1.39 9.03 9.81
N GLU A 21 0.31 8.62 10.46
CA GLU A 21 0.12 8.84 11.90
C GLU A 21 1.26 8.19 12.71
N ARG A 22 1.65 6.96 12.34
CA ARG A 22 2.78 6.27 12.96
C ARG A 22 4.09 7.03 12.77
N LEU A 23 4.39 7.49 11.56
CA LEU A 23 5.59 8.30 11.29
C LEU A 23 5.61 9.55 12.17
N LEU A 24 4.49 10.27 12.27
CA LEU A 24 4.40 11.49 13.07
C LEU A 24 4.57 11.20 14.56
N ALA A 25 4.05 10.07 15.05
CA ALA A 25 4.28 9.63 16.42
C ALA A 25 5.78 9.35 16.69
N GLU A 26 6.44 8.57 15.82
CA GLU A 26 7.88 8.26 15.95
C GLU A 26 8.76 9.52 15.86
N VAL A 27 8.43 10.47 14.98
CA VAL A 27 9.12 11.77 14.88
C VAL A 27 8.92 12.61 16.15
N THR A 28 7.70 12.62 16.69
CA THR A 28 7.39 13.35 17.92
C THR A 28 8.18 12.80 19.10
N GLU A 29 8.24 11.47 19.23
CA GLU A 29 9.05 10.80 20.24
C GLU A 29 10.54 11.14 20.09
N ALA A 30 11.08 11.05 18.87
CA ALA A 30 12.48 11.39 18.61
C ALA A 30 12.84 12.83 18.98
N ILE A 31 11.94 13.78 18.73
CA ILE A 31 12.14 15.19 19.11
C ILE A 31 12.12 15.36 20.63
N ASN A 32 11.20 14.68 21.32
CA ASN A 32 11.04 14.79 22.77
C ASN A 32 12.21 14.14 23.53
N GLU A 33 12.75 13.03 23.03
CA GLU A 33 13.86 12.30 23.65
C GLU A 33 15.24 12.90 23.31
N ALA A 34 15.32 13.85 22.37
CA ALA A 34 16.58 14.46 21.99
C ALA A 34 17.14 15.38 23.10
N PRO A 35 18.47 15.46 23.29
CA PRO A 35 19.05 16.27 24.35
C PRO A 35 18.73 17.76 24.21
N ALA A 36 18.50 18.43 25.34
CA ALA A 36 18.28 19.86 25.38
C ALA A 36 19.47 20.62 24.77
N GLY A 37 19.18 21.57 23.87
CA GLY A 37 20.21 22.30 23.11
C GLY A 37 20.78 21.55 21.90
N ALA A 38 20.38 20.30 21.68
CA ALA A 38 20.80 19.47 20.56
C ALA A 38 19.64 18.74 19.88
N VAL A 39 18.41 19.26 19.95
CA VAL A 39 17.19 18.59 19.45
C VAL A 39 17.32 18.14 18.00
N ILE A 40 17.85 18.99 17.12
CA ILE A 40 17.98 18.66 15.69
C ILE A 40 18.96 17.49 15.51
N ALA A 41 20.18 17.61 16.03
CA ALA A 41 21.21 16.57 15.88
C ALA A 41 20.83 15.27 16.60
N GLY A 42 20.22 15.36 17.78
CA GLY A 42 19.82 14.22 18.59
C GLY A 42 18.62 13.45 18.05
N SER A 43 17.74 14.11 17.29
CA SER A 43 16.59 13.45 16.65
C SER A 43 16.84 13.00 15.22
N GLU A 44 17.90 13.48 14.55
CA GLU A 44 18.12 13.27 13.12
C GLU A 44 18.14 11.78 12.73
N GLU A 45 18.88 10.95 13.48
CA GLU A 45 19.02 9.53 13.18
C GLU A 45 17.74 8.72 13.43
N PRO A 46 17.07 8.82 14.61
CA PRO A 46 15.77 8.19 14.80
C PRO A 46 14.71 8.62 13.77
N VAL A 47 14.68 9.90 13.40
CA VAL A 47 13.77 10.42 12.36
C VAL A 47 14.11 9.83 10.99
N ARG A 48 15.39 9.69 10.64
CA ARG A 48 15.83 9.08 9.38
C ARG A 48 15.37 7.63 9.27
N ASP A 49 15.50 6.87 10.35
CA ASP A 49 15.04 5.47 10.41
C ASP A 49 13.51 5.37 10.29
N ALA A 50 12.78 6.26 10.96
CA ALA A 50 11.31 6.34 10.85
C ALA A 50 10.88 6.65 9.41
N MET A 51 11.54 7.59 8.76
CA MET A 51 11.31 7.95 7.35
C MET A 51 11.64 6.78 6.40
N GLU A 52 12.70 6.02 6.67
CA GLU A 52 13.04 4.83 5.88
C GLU A 52 11.91 3.78 5.94
N ARG A 53 11.44 3.47 7.15
CA ARG A 53 10.33 2.52 7.36
C ARG A 53 9.06 2.99 6.67
N PHE A 54 8.68 4.26 6.86
CA PHE A 54 7.51 4.85 6.22
C PHE A 54 7.59 4.76 4.69
N ARG A 55 8.72 5.17 4.10
CA ARG A 55 8.94 5.13 2.65
C ARG A 55 8.79 3.71 2.10
N LYS A 56 9.42 2.72 2.74
CA LYS A 56 9.29 1.31 2.35
C LYS A 56 7.82 0.88 2.36
N ARG A 57 7.10 1.23 3.43
CA ARG A 57 5.71 0.84 3.59
C ARG A 57 4.77 1.47 2.56
N VAL A 58 4.97 2.73 2.21
CA VAL A 58 4.22 3.40 1.13
C VAL A 58 4.42 2.69 -0.21
N PHE A 59 5.64 2.24 -0.53
CA PHE A 59 5.89 1.47 -1.76
C PHE A 59 5.16 0.12 -1.76
N GLU A 60 5.17 -0.60 -0.63
CA GLU A 60 4.45 -1.87 -0.49
C GLU A 60 2.93 -1.68 -0.70
N LEU A 61 2.34 -0.65 -0.06
CA LEU A 61 0.92 -0.33 -0.21
C LEU A 61 0.57 0.05 -1.66
N GLY A 62 1.42 0.85 -2.31
CA GLY A 62 1.27 1.20 -3.71
C GLY A 62 1.35 -0.01 -4.64
N LEU A 63 2.27 -0.93 -4.37
CA LEU A 63 2.42 -2.18 -5.13
C LEU A 63 1.19 -3.08 -4.97
N GLN A 64 0.67 -3.19 -3.74
CA GLN A 64 -0.55 -3.95 -3.44
C GLN A 64 -1.73 -3.38 -4.24
N LEU A 65 -1.97 -2.07 -4.16
CA LEU A 65 -3.06 -1.41 -4.92
C LEU A 65 -2.94 -1.64 -6.43
N ARG A 66 -1.72 -1.57 -6.98
CA ARG A 66 -1.49 -1.83 -8.41
C ARG A 66 -1.78 -3.28 -8.79
N THR A 67 -1.42 -4.21 -7.92
CA THR A 67 -1.68 -5.64 -8.11
C THR A 67 -3.17 -5.93 -8.10
N ASP A 68 -3.90 -5.34 -7.16
CA ASP A 68 -5.35 -5.55 -7.04
C ASP A 68 -6.11 -4.92 -8.21
N ALA A 69 -5.71 -3.73 -8.66
CA ALA A 69 -6.29 -3.10 -9.83
C ALA A 69 -6.04 -3.90 -11.13
N ALA A 70 -4.86 -4.55 -11.25
CA ALA A 70 -4.57 -5.42 -12.39
C ALA A 70 -5.42 -6.69 -12.38
N LYS A 71 -5.63 -7.32 -11.22
CA LYS A 71 -6.51 -8.49 -11.06
C LYS A 71 -7.97 -8.16 -11.38
N ALA A 72 -8.46 -6.98 -10.96
CA ALA A 72 -9.83 -6.55 -11.26
C ALA A 72 -10.08 -6.34 -12.76
N ALA A 73 -9.05 -5.95 -13.54
CA ALA A 73 -9.16 -5.77 -14.99
C ALA A 73 -9.18 -7.09 -15.77
N PHE A 74 -8.74 -8.20 -15.16
CA PHE A 74 -8.73 -9.54 -15.74
C PHE A 74 -9.28 -10.54 -14.72
N PRO A 75 -10.60 -10.52 -14.47
CA PRO A 75 -11.20 -11.50 -13.56
C PRO A 75 -10.91 -12.91 -14.10
N PRO A 76 -10.56 -13.89 -13.24
CA PRO A 76 -10.39 -15.26 -13.69
C PRO A 76 -11.67 -15.67 -14.42
N SER A 77 -11.52 -16.09 -15.68
CA SER A 77 -12.63 -16.52 -16.52
C SER A 77 -13.48 -17.51 -15.73
N GLY A 78 -14.74 -17.12 -15.45
CA GLY A 78 -15.72 -18.01 -14.85
C GLY A 78 -15.70 -19.33 -15.61
N ARG A 79 -15.64 -20.43 -14.87
CA ARG A 79 -15.85 -21.78 -15.35
C ARG A 79 -16.97 -21.76 -16.39
N ARG A 80 -16.65 -22.09 -17.65
CA ARG A 80 -17.68 -22.36 -18.66
C ARG A 80 -18.52 -23.49 -18.09
N ASP A 81 -19.78 -23.21 -17.77
CA ASP A 81 -20.79 -24.24 -17.63
C ASP A 81 -20.87 -24.94 -18.99
N GLY A 82 -20.17 -26.06 -19.09
CA GLY A 82 -20.23 -26.94 -20.25
C GLY A 82 -21.68 -27.41 -20.43
N PRO A 83 -22.16 -27.57 -21.67
CA PRO A 83 -23.56 -27.91 -21.92
C PRO A 83 -23.88 -29.23 -21.22
N ALA A 84 -24.87 -29.20 -20.32
CA ALA A 84 -25.50 -30.40 -19.83
C ALA A 84 -26.18 -31.08 -21.02
N SER A 85 -25.74 -32.31 -21.33
CA SER A 85 -26.49 -33.20 -22.21
C SER A 85 -27.93 -33.30 -21.76
N ALA A 86 -28.86 -33.05 -22.68
CA ALA A 86 -30.20 -33.63 -22.62
C ALA A 86 -30.44 -34.34 -23.96
N VAL A 87 -30.33 -35.66 -23.89
CA VAL A 87 -30.92 -36.59 -24.84
C VAL A 87 -32.45 -36.51 -24.69
N GLN A 88 -33.17 -36.28 -25.78
CA GLN A 88 -34.60 -36.53 -26.02
C GLN A 88 -34.83 -36.14 -27.48
N GLY A 89 -35.21 -36.97 -28.44
CA GLY A 89 -36.15 -38.09 -28.44
C GLY A 89 -37.05 -37.83 -29.66
N GLY A 90 -36.99 -38.70 -30.67
CA GLY A 90 -37.73 -38.56 -31.94
C GLY A 90 -37.08 -39.36 -33.06
#